data_AF-A0A5S5CY83-F1
#
_entry.id   AF-A0A5S5CY83-F1
#
_cell.length_a   1.000
_cell.length_b   1.000
_cell.length_c   1.000
_cell.angle_alpha   90.00
_cell.angle_beta   90.00
_cell.angle_gamma   90.00
#
_symmetry.space_group_name_H-M   'P 1'
#
loop_
_entity.id
_entity.type
_entity.pdbx_description
1 polymer ?
#
loop_
_entity_poly.entity_id
_entity_poly.type
_entity_poly.pdbx_seq_one_letter_code
_entity_poly.pdbx_strand_id
1 'polypeptide(L)'
;MRRPANATWLGALLGGSGLLHLVRPRTYEWLVPPELGDARAWVLASGVAEIGTAVLLAPPATRRAGGWAAAALLVGFVPAHLHTFRVVPRKPVPLTVAAVRLPLQVPLVAAALRVARGRA
;
A
#
# COMPACT_ATOMS: atom_id res chain seq x y z
N MET A 1 25.20 6.44 7.69
CA MET A 1 23.91 6.61 8.39
C MET A 1 23.07 5.36 8.22
N ARG A 2 22.75 4.63 9.30
CA ARG A 2 21.89 3.43 9.24
C ARG A 2 20.50 3.83 8.75
N ARG A 3 19.90 3.04 7.85
CA ARG A 3 18.50 3.25 7.46
C ARG A 3 17.63 2.88 8.68
N PRO A 4 16.68 3.72 9.08
CA PRO A 4 15.76 3.33 10.12
C PRO A 4 14.94 2.13 9.65
N ALA A 5 14.76 1.13 10.52
CA ALA A 5 14.13 -0.13 10.15
C ALA A 5 12.79 0.09 9.44
N ASN A 6 12.01 1.08 9.90
CA ASN A 6 10.74 1.48 9.32
C ASN A 6 10.81 1.89 7.85
N ALA A 7 11.77 2.72 7.44
CA ALA A 7 11.88 3.15 6.06
C ALA A 7 12.32 2.00 5.13
N THR A 8 13.18 1.11 5.64
CA THR A 8 13.70 -0.03 4.86
C THR A 8 12.59 -1.03 4.55
N TRP A 9 11.86 -1.50 5.56
CA TRP A 9 10.82 -2.49 5.32
C TRP A 9 9.62 -1.89 4.58
N LEU A 10 9.24 -0.64 4.84
CA LEU A 10 8.15 0.03 4.09
C LEU A 10 8.51 0.14 2.61
N GLY A 11 9.75 0.56 2.33
CA GLY A 11 10.26 0.63 0.96
C GLY A 11 10.26 -0.73 0.27
N ALA A 12 10.66 -1.79 0.97
CA ALA A 12 10.65 -3.15 0.43
C ALA A 12 9.22 -3.65 0.14
N LEU A 13 8.29 -3.44 1.07
CA LEU A 13 6.89 -3.84 0.90
C LEU A 13 6.22 -3.09 -0.27
N LEU A 14 6.33 -1.77 -0.30
CA LEU A 14 5.74 -0.94 -1.36
C LEU A 14 6.43 -1.20 -2.71
N GLY A 15 7.75 -1.32 -2.74
CA GLY A 15 8.49 -1.63 -3.97
C GLY A 15 8.13 -3.00 -4.54
N GLY A 16 8.03 -4.02 -3.68
CA GLY A 16 7.62 -5.37 -4.09
C GLY A 16 6.17 -5.44 -4.56
N SER A 17 5.26 -4.80 -3.81
CA SER A 17 3.84 -4.67 -4.20
C SER A 17 3.71 -3.93 -5.53
N GLY A 18 4.38 -2.80 -5.69
CA GLY A 18 4.30 -1.98 -6.90
C GLY A 18 4.84 -2.71 -8.12
N LEU A 19 5.93 -3.47 -7.97
CA LEU A 19 6.41 -4.35 -9.04
C LEU A 19 5.35 -5.40 -9.43
N LEU A 20 4.67 -6.01 -8.46
CA LEU A 20 3.62 -6.99 -8.73
C LEU A 20 2.41 -6.36 -9.44
N HIS A 21 2.03 -5.12 -9.10
CA HIS A 21 1.00 -4.36 -9.81
C HIS A 21 1.33 -4.20 -11.30
N LEU A 22 2.59 -3.93 -11.64
CA LEU A 22 3.01 -3.73 -13.03
C LEU A 22 3.17 -5.05 -13.80
N VAL A 23 3.75 -6.07 -13.17
CA VAL A 23 4.06 -7.36 -13.83
C VAL A 23 2.83 -8.27 -13.90
N ARG A 24 1.96 -8.26 -12.87
CA ARG A 24 0.75 -9.10 -12.79
C ARG A 24 -0.45 -8.31 -12.24
N PRO A 25 -0.95 -7.30 -12.97
CA PRO A 25 -2.02 -6.42 -12.50
C PRO A 25 -3.30 -7.16 -12.10
N ARG A 26 -3.63 -8.27 -12.78
CA ARG A 26 -4.81 -9.11 -12.50
C ARG A 26 -4.90 -9.61 -11.05
N THR A 27 -3.78 -9.69 -10.33
CA THR A 27 -3.79 -10.03 -8.89
C THR A 27 -4.54 -9.00 -8.04
N TYR A 28 -4.62 -7.75 -8.50
CA TYR A 28 -5.23 -6.63 -7.78
C TYR A 28 -6.46 -6.04 -8.45
N GLU A 29 -6.70 -6.27 -9.75
CA GLU A 29 -7.84 -5.69 -10.48
C GLU A 29 -9.19 -5.93 -9.80
N TRP A 30 -9.40 -7.13 -9.22
CA TRP A 30 -10.64 -7.48 -8.52
C TRP A 30 -10.85 -6.74 -7.18
N LEU A 31 -9.81 -6.08 -6.65
CA LEU A 31 -9.91 -5.26 -5.44
C LEU A 31 -10.39 -3.84 -5.76
N VAL A 32 -10.28 -3.41 -7.01
CA VAL A 32 -10.68 -2.05 -7.41
C VAL A 32 -12.21 -1.97 -7.41
N PRO A 33 -12.82 -1.05 -6.63
CA PRO A 33 -14.25 -0.84 -6.67
C PRO A 33 -14.71 -0.48 -8.10
N PRO A 34 -15.76 -1.12 -8.64
CA PRO A 34 -16.23 -0.88 -10.00
C PRO A 34 -16.64 0.58 -10.25
N GLU A 35 -16.95 1.33 -9.19
CA GLU A 35 -17.27 2.76 -9.23
C GLU A 35 -16.10 3.62 -9.74
N LEU A 36 -14.86 3.09 -9.75
CA LEU A 36 -13.66 3.79 -10.21
C LEU A 36 -13.37 3.57 -11.71
N GLY A 37 -14.15 2.75 -12.41
CA GLY A 37 -14.00 2.51 -13.85
C GLY A 37 -12.91 1.49 -14.18
N ASP A 38 -11.90 1.90 -14.96
CA ASP A 38 -10.86 0.99 -15.44
C ASP A 38 -9.94 0.53 -14.30
N ALA A 39 -10.22 -0.67 -13.79
CA ALA A 39 -9.46 -1.30 -12.72
C ALA A 39 -7.96 -1.44 -13.06
N ARG A 40 -7.63 -1.76 -14.32
CA ARG A 40 -6.24 -1.95 -14.73
C ARG A 40 -5.48 -0.63 -14.71
N ALA A 41 -6.11 0.46 -15.17
CA ALA A 41 -5.50 1.78 -15.10
C ALA A 41 -5.16 2.17 -13.65
N TRP A 42 -6.09 1.93 -12.71
CA TRP A 42 -5.85 2.19 -11.29
C TRP A 42 -4.74 1.34 -10.70
N VAL A 43 -4.71 0.04 -10.99
CA VAL A 43 -3.66 -0.89 -10.52
C VAL A 43 -2.28 -0.47 -11.05
N LEU A 44 -2.17 -0.09 -12.33
CA LEU A 44 -0.90 0.36 -12.88
C LEU A 44 -0.47 1.71 -12.29
N ALA A 45 -1.40 2.66 -12.15
CA ALA A 45 -1.11 3.97 -11.56
C ALA A 45 -0.67 3.86 -10.11
N SER A 46 -1.37 3.05 -9.29
CA SER A 46 -0.98 2.79 -7.92
C SER A 46 0.37 2.06 -7.84
N GLY A 47 0.63 1.11 -8.73
CA GLY A 47 1.92 0.43 -8.81
C GLY A 47 3.10 1.36 -9.07
N VAL A 48 2.95 2.32 -10.01
CA VAL A 48 3.95 3.36 -10.25
C VAL A 48 4.13 4.25 -9.01
N ALA A 49 3.04 4.63 -8.35
CA ALA A 49 3.10 5.44 -7.14
C ALA A 49 3.78 4.71 -5.97
N GLU A 50 3.54 3.41 -5.81
CA GLU A 50 4.20 2.56 -4.80
C GLU A 50 5.71 2.46 -5.05
N ILE A 51 6.14 2.24 -6.30
CA ILE A 51 7.56 2.21 -6.67
C ILE A 51 8.20 3.58 -6.44
N GLY A 52 7.55 4.67 -6.87
CA GLY A 52 8.02 6.03 -6.62
C GLY A 52 8.18 6.31 -5.12
N THR A 53 7.24 5.85 -4.31
CA THR A 53 7.31 5.95 -2.84
C THR A 53 8.48 5.15 -2.27
N ALA A 54 8.71 3.92 -2.74
CA ALA A 54 9.85 3.12 -2.34
C ALA A 54 11.19 3.80 -2.68
N VAL A 55 11.30 4.43 -3.84
CA VAL A 55 12.47 5.24 -4.24
C VAL A 55 12.65 6.42 -3.29
N LEU A 56 11.58 7.15 -2.95
CA LEU A 56 11.64 8.27 -2.00
C LEU A 56 12.05 7.85 -0.58
N LEU A 57 11.75 6.62 -0.16
CA LEU A 57 12.13 6.10 1.15
C LEU A 57 13.61 5.68 1.25
N ALA A 58 14.29 5.47 0.12
CA ALA A 58 15.66 4.98 0.11
C ALA A 58 16.71 6.00 0.60
N PRO A 59 16.83 7.21 0.02
CA PRO A 59 17.80 8.20 0.47
C PRO A 59 17.28 9.01 1.67
N PRO A 60 18.13 9.32 2.67
CA PRO A 60 17.73 10.10 3.85
C PRO A 60 17.08 11.45 3.50
N ALA A 61 17.55 12.11 2.44
CA ALA A 61 17.08 13.43 2.02
C ALA A 61 15.60 13.46 1.61
N THR A 62 15.05 12.37 1.06
CA THR A 62 13.66 12.32 0.56
C THR A 62 12.72 11.51 1.45
N ARG A 63 13.23 10.87 2.51
CA ARG A 63 12.43 9.98 3.38
C ARG A 63 11.18 10.63 3.95
N ARG A 64 11.27 11.91 4.30
CA ARG A 64 10.12 12.65 4.81
C ARG A 64 8.98 12.69 3.78
N ALA A 65 9.30 12.97 2.52
CA ALA A 65 8.33 12.92 1.43
C ALA A 65 7.84 11.48 1.19
N GLY A 66 8.74 10.49 1.20
CA GLY A 66 8.38 9.07 1.06
C GLY A 66 7.44 8.57 2.15
N GLY A 67 7.63 9.01 3.41
CA GLY A 67 6.73 8.66 4.52
C GLY A 67 5.33 9.23 4.36
N TRP A 68 5.21 10.48 3.88
CA TRP A 68 3.90 11.08 3.57
C TRP A 68 3.22 10.39 2.38
N ALA A 69 3.97 10.11 1.31
CA ALA A 69 3.45 9.38 0.15
C ALA A 69 2.97 7.97 0.54
N ALA A 70 3.75 7.25 1.37
CA ALA A 70 3.35 5.94 1.89
C ALA A 70 2.07 6.02 2.72
N ALA A 71 1.97 7.00 3.63
CA ALA A 71 0.75 7.18 4.43
C ALA A 71 -0.47 7.48 3.54
N ALA A 72 -0.32 8.34 2.53
CA ALA A 72 -1.39 8.66 1.58
C ALA A 72 -1.85 7.44 0.78
N LEU A 73 -0.91 6.63 0.26
CA LEU A 73 -1.24 5.40 -0.47
C LEU A 73 -1.96 4.38 0.41
N LEU A 74 -1.42 4.09 1.60
CA LEU A 74 -2.00 3.12 2.53
C LEU A 74 -3.43 3.49 2.94
N VAL A 75 -3.67 4.77 3.25
CA VAL A 75 -5.02 5.29 3.53
C VAL A 75 -5.89 5.23 2.28
N GLY A 76 -5.36 5.60 1.12
CA GLY A 76 -6.04 5.54 -0.17
C GLY A 76 -6.48 4.14 -0.59
N PHE A 77 -5.83 3.09 -0.08
CA PHE A 77 -6.23 1.70 -0.33
C PHE A 77 -7.35 1.19 0.58
N VAL A 78 -7.74 1.92 1.64
CA VAL A 78 -8.81 1.48 2.55
C VAL A 78 -10.14 1.20 1.82
N PRO A 79 -10.61 2.01 0.86
CA PRO A 79 -11.79 1.69 0.06
C PRO A 79 -11.69 0.35 -0.68
N ALA A 80 -10.53 0.02 -1.26
CA ALA A 80 -10.31 -1.27 -1.93
C ALA A 80 -10.36 -2.45 -0.95
N HIS A 81 -9.81 -2.27 0.27
CA HIS A 81 -9.91 -3.27 1.33
C HIS A 81 -11.36 -3.46 1.82
N LEU A 82 -12.14 -2.39 1.92
CA LEU A 82 -13.57 -2.47 2.24
C LEU A 82 -14.37 -3.15 1.13
N HIS A 83 -14.04 -2.86 -0.13
CA HIS A 83 -14.67 -3.50 -1.29
C HIS A 83 -14.50 -5.02 -1.31
N THR A 84 -13.40 -5.53 -0.75
CA THR A 84 -13.13 -6.97 -0.63
C THR A 84 -14.32 -7.73 -0.02
N PHE A 85 -15.00 -7.17 0.99
CA PHE A 85 -16.17 -7.80 1.63
C PHE A 85 -17.38 -8.00 0.70
N ARG A 86 -17.48 -7.21 -0.39
CA ARG A 86 -18.55 -7.33 -1.38
C ARG A 86 -18.31 -8.46 -2.36
N VAL A 87 -17.04 -8.81 -2.61
CA VAL A 87 -16.63 -9.70 -3.71
C VAL A 87 -16.09 -11.05 -3.26
N VAL A 88 -15.59 -11.18 -2.03
CA VAL A 88 -15.12 -12.48 -1.52
C VAL A 88 -16.29 -13.40 -1.19
N PRO A 89 -16.11 -14.74 -1.32
CA PRO A 89 -17.13 -15.69 -0.91
C PRO A 89 -17.51 -15.52 0.56
N ARG A 90 -18.79 -15.70 0.89
CA ARG A 90 -19.29 -15.70 2.28
C ARG A 90 -18.93 -16.99 3.02
N LYS A 91 -17.62 -17.22 3.15
CA LYS A 91 -17.01 -18.32 3.90
C LYS A 91 -16.16 -17.72 5.03
N PRO A 92 -15.96 -18.43 6.15
CA PRO A 92 -15.23 -17.88 7.29
C PRO A 92 -13.83 -17.37 6.92
N VAL A 93 -13.03 -18.18 6.20
CA VAL A 93 -11.63 -17.84 5.90
C VAL A 93 -11.48 -16.56 5.05
N PRO A 94 -12.10 -16.41 3.86
CA PRO A 94 -11.99 -15.18 3.08
C PRO A 94 -12.46 -13.93 3.83
N LEU A 95 -13.54 -14.03 4.61
CA LEU A 95 -14.06 -12.93 5.41
C LEU A 95 -13.11 -12.55 6.55
N THR A 96 -12.52 -13.53 7.23
CA THR A 96 -11.49 -13.27 8.26
C THR A 96 -10.27 -12.58 7.65
N VAL A 97 -9.79 -13.01 6.48
CA VAL A 97 -8.67 -12.35 5.80
C VAL A 97 -9.01 -10.90 5.45
N ALA A 98 -10.20 -10.64 4.92
CA ALA A 98 -10.67 -9.29 4.63
C ALA A 98 -10.75 -8.43 5.91
N ALA A 99 -11.26 -8.99 7.01
CA ALA A 99 -11.38 -8.33 8.30
C ALA A 99 -10.04 -8.02 8.94
N VAL A 100 -9.06 -8.91 8.86
CA VAL A 100 -7.73 -8.71 9.45
C VAL A 100 -6.91 -7.68 8.67
N ARG A 101 -7.11 -7.54 7.35
CA ARG A 101 -6.38 -6.55 6.54
C ARG A 101 -6.59 -5.10 7.00
N LEU A 102 -7.79 -4.75 7.44
CA LEU A 102 -8.13 -3.39 7.89
C LEU A 102 -7.35 -2.95 9.14
N PRO A 103 -7.37 -3.66 10.27
CA PRO A 103 -6.58 -3.29 11.44
C PRO A 103 -5.07 -3.36 11.18
N LEU A 104 -4.61 -4.22 10.27
CA LEU A 104 -3.20 -4.25 9.85
C LEU A 104 -2.76 -2.97 9.11
N GLN A 105 -3.68 -2.15 8.58
CA GLN A 105 -3.33 -0.85 8.01
C GLN A 105 -2.84 0.14 9.08
N VAL A 106 -3.33 0.05 10.31
CA VAL A 106 -2.97 0.99 11.39
C VAL A 106 -1.47 0.99 11.69
N PRO A 107 -0.78 -0.14 11.94
CA PRO A 107 0.66 -0.13 12.17
C PRO A 107 1.46 0.30 10.94
N LEU A 108 0.98 0.00 9.72
CA LEU A 108 1.64 0.42 8.47
C LEU A 108 1.60 1.95 8.31
N VAL A 109 0.42 2.56 8.47
CA VAL A 109 0.24 4.02 8.43
C VAL A 109 1.02 4.69 9.55
N ALA A 110 0.99 4.14 10.77
CA ALA A 110 1.76 4.67 11.90
C ALA A 110 3.27 4.64 11.62
N ALA A 111 3.79 3.58 11.02
CA ALA A 111 5.19 3.51 10.61
C ALA A 111 5.54 4.54 9.53
N ALA A 112 4.67 4.70 8.52
CA ALA A 112 4.84 5.70 7.47
C ALA A 112 4.88 7.11 8.06
N LEU A 113 3.98 7.43 9.00
CA LEU A 113 3.96 8.71 9.71
C LEU A 113 5.17 8.93 10.61
N ARG A 114 5.73 7.88 11.23
CA ARG A 114 7.01 7.98 11.97
C ARG A 114 8.14 8.39 11.04
N VAL A 115 8.24 7.78 9.86
CA VAL A 115 9.22 8.16 8.82
C VAL A 115 8.98 9.60 8.35
N ALA A 116 7.73 9.96 8.06
CA ALA A 116 7.34 11.30 7.59
C ALA A 116 7.69 12.40 8.60
N ARG A 117 7.67 12.09 9.90
CA ARG A 117 7.96 13.03 10.98
C ARG A 117 9.41 12.98 11.47
N GLY A 118 10.28 12.19 10.82
CA GLY A 118 11.69 12.05 11.20
C GLY A 118 11.91 11.30 12.53
N ARG A 119 10.94 10.50 12.97
CA ARG A 119 10.98 9.70 14.21
C ARG A 119 11.33 8.23 13.95
N ALA A 120 11.93 7.95 12.80
CA ALA A 120 12.24 6.61 12.34
C ALA A 120 13.69 6.27 12.63
#